data_AF-A0A4Q3UJN0-F1
#
_entry.id   AF-A0A4Q3UJN0-F1
#
_cell.length_a   1.000
_cell.length_b   1.000
_cell.length_c   1.000
_cell.angle_alpha   90.00
_cell.angle_beta   90.00
_cell.angle_gamma   90.00
#
_symmetry.space_group_name_H-M   'P 1'
#
loop_
_entity.id
_entity.type
_entity.pdbx_description
1 polymer ?
#
loop_
_entity_poly.entity_id
_entity_poly.type
_entity_poly.pdbx_seq_one_letter_code
_entity_poly.pdbx_strand_id
1 'polypeptide(L)'
;MALALWARSPAPVVLAVGFPGALALLSPMRNNPAFSFWTVLTVAGTMGFWLLSGSGLEPAVVALLVVAALAGVFFFGAVRGQSKLRLFLTLLAVFAMLVGYFSSGYGGAGPMLRWLLAHGYTYPEARGITMAIRKTIHFTFYGTVAWTTLQAAREVTDRPWVAVRTALLAAASLAAFDELRQSGYANRTGNTSDVLLDLSGAVVFVGLSEWRRRKGR
;
A
#
# COMPACT_ATOMS: atom_id res chain seq x y z
N MET A 1 -9.10 -20.73 -17.19
CA MET A 1 -10.46 -20.17 -17.02
C MET A 1 -10.48 -18.91 -16.14
N ALA A 2 -9.83 -18.90 -14.96
CA ALA A 2 -9.75 -17.73 -14.08
C ALA A 2 -9.13 -16.47 -14.73
N LEU A 3 -8.02 -16.62 -15.47
CA LEU A 3 -7.38 -15.53 -16.25
C LEU A 3 -8.32 -14.90 -17.29
N ALA A 4 -9.21 -15.68 -17.91
CA ALA A 4 -10.12 -15.22 -18.96
C ALA A 4 -11.38 -14.51 -18.41
N LEU A 5 -11.88 -14.94 -17.24
CA LEU A 5 -12.93 -14.22 -16.51
C LEU A 5 -12.41 -12.91 -15.93
N TRP A 6 -11.12 -12.87 -15.58
CA TRP A 6 -10.48 -11.73 -14.93
C TRP A 6 -10.08 -10.62 -15.92
N ALA A 7 -9.59 -10.97 -17.12
CA ALA A 7 -9.35 -10.01 -18.21
C ALA A 7 -10.61 -9.27 -18.68
N ARG A 8 -11.81 -9.78 -18.32
CA ARG A 8 -13.11 -9.19 -18.61
C ARG A 8 -13.68 -8.36 -17.47
N SER A 9 -13.06 -8.39 -16.29
CA SER A 9 -13.49 -7.54 -15.17
C SER A 9 -13.02 -6.09 -15.40
N PRO A 10 -13.75 -5.06 -14.93
CA PRO A 10 -13.29 -3.66 -15.03
C PRO A 10 -12.11 -3.34 -14.10
N ALA A 11 -11.72 -4.28 -13.22
CA ALA A 11 -10.66 -4.09 -12.23
C ALA A 11 -9.30 -3.67 -12.83
N PRO A 12 -8.80 -4.24 -13.95
CA PRO A 12 -7.53 -3.80 -14.54
C PRO A 12 -7.56 -2.33 -15.01
N VAL A 13 -8.72 -1.84 -15.48
CA VAL A 13 -8.89 -0.46 -15.98
C VAL A 13 -9.02 0.54 -14.83
N VAL A 14 -9.81 0.23 -13.80
CA VAL A 14 -9.94 1.08 -12.60
C VAL A 14 -8.60 1.18 -11.86
N LEU A 15 -7.77 0.13 -11.88
CA LEU A 15 -6.49 0.06 -11.17
C LEU A 15 -5.30 0.66 -11.94
N ALA A 16 -5.27 0.53 -13.27
CA ALA A 16 -4.29 1.21 -14.12
C ALA A 16 -4.48 2.74 -14.13
N VAL A 17 -5.68 3.21 -13.79
CA VAL A 17 -6.02 4.64 -13.76
C VAL A 17 -6.06 5.19 -12.33
N GLY A 18 -6.45 4.39 -11.32
CA GLY A 18 -6.72 4.88 -9.97
C GLY A 18 -5.48 5.28 -9.17
N PHE A 19 -4.47 4.41 -9.09
CA PHE A 19 -3.24 4.71 -8.34
C PHE A 19 -2.31 5.69 -9.09
N PRO A 20 -2.07 5.53 -10.41
CA PRO A 20 -1.37 6.55 -11.20
C PRO A 20 -2.15 7.85 -11.29
N GLY A 21 -3.50 7.80 -11.28
CA GLY A 21 -4.37 8.97 -11.24
C GLY A 21 -4.30 9.72 -9.91
N ALA A 22 -4.25 9.01 -8.78
CA ALA A 22 -4.02 9.61 -7.46
C ALA A 22 -2.62 10.24 -7.36
N LEU A 23 -1.61 9.62 -7.96
CA LEU A 23 -0.27 10.22 -8.11
C LEU A 23 -0.26 11.37 -9.13
N ALA A 24 -1.08 11.34 -10.18
CA ALA A 24 -1.22 12.43 -11.15
C ALA A 24 -2.01 13.63 -10.59
N LEU A 25 -2.87 13.42 -9.59
CA LEU A 25 -3.51 14.46 -8.79
C LEU A 25 -2.51 15.24 -7.91
N LEU A 26 -1.25 14.78 -7.81
CA LEU A 26 -0.11 15.59 -7.36
C LEU A 26 0.33 16.59 -8.45
N SER A 27 -0.62 17.33 -9.00
CA SER A 27 -0.42 18.28 -10.11
C SER A 27 0.68 19.34 -9.88
N PRO A 28 1.08 19.74 -8.65
CA PRO A 28 2.22 20.64 -8.47
C PRO A 28 3.57 20.05 -8.95
N MET A 29 3.66 18.73 -9.14
CA MET A 29 4.92 18.02 -9.38
C MET A 29 5.21 17.65 -10.83
N ARG A 30 4.29 17.96 -11.76
CA ARG A 30 4.36 17.51 -13.16
C ARG A 30 5.66 17.91 -13.89
N ASN A 31 6.31 18.98 -13.45
CA ASN A 31 7.51 19.53 -14.07
C ASN A 31 8.83 19.04 -13.44
N ASN A 32 8.80 18.23 -12.37
CA ASN A 32 10.02 17.68 -11.78
C ASN A 32 10.35 16.31 -12.40
N PRO A 33 11.42 16.19 -13.21
CA PRO A 33 11.75 14.95 -13.90
C PRO A 33 12.07 13.80 -12.93
N ALA A 34 12.60 14.10 -11.74
CA ALA A 34 12.82 13.08 -10.71
C ALA A 34 11.49 12.55 -10.17
N PHE A 35 10.51 13.42 -9.94
CA PHE A 35 9.17 12.99 -9.51
C PHE A 35 8.49 12.11 -10.56
N SER A 36 8.54 12.52 -11.83
CA SER A 36 7.98 11.73 -12.94
C SER A 36 8.66 10.37 -13.07
N PHE A 37 10.00 10.32 -12.98
CA PHE A 37 10.77 9.07 -13.01
C PHE A 37 10.38 8.13 -11.86
N TRP A 38 10.35 8.64 -10.62
CA TRP A 38 10.00 7.82 -9.44
C TRP A 38 8.55 7.38 -9.44
N THR A 39 7.63 8.22 -9.94
CA THR A 39 6.22 7.88 -10.11
C THR A 39 6.09 6.74 -11.12
N VAL A 40 6.73 6.86 -12.28
CA VAL A 40 6.72 5.81 -13.32
C VAL A 40 7.35 4.52 -12.79
N LEU A 41 8.48 4.59 -12.09
CA LEU A 41 9.14 3.40 -11.53
C LEU A 41 8.27 2.73 -10.46
N THR A 42 7.61 3.51 -9.60
CA THR A 42 6.72 2.99 -8.56
C THR A 42 5.48 2.34 -9.19
N VAL A 43 4.87 2.99 -10.18
CA VAL A 43 3.72 2.46 -10.91
C VAL A 43 4.10 1.20 -11.68
N ALA A 44 5.18 1.23 -12.46
CA ALA A 44 5.65 0.10 -13.26
C ALA A 44 6.10 -1.07 -12.37
N GLY A 45 6.80 -0.80 -11.27
CA GLY A 45 7.21 -1.81 -10.29
C GLY A 45 6.00 -2.44 -9.60
N THR A 46 5.02 -1.64 -9.19
CA THR A 46 3.78 -2.15 -8.56
C THR A 46 2.94 -2.96 -9.56
N MET A 47 2.79 -2.49 -10.81
CA MET A 47 2.08 -3.22 -11.87
C MET A 47 2.81 -4.51 -12.29
N GLY A 48 4.13 -4.47 -12.44
CA GLY A 48 4.95 -5.64 -12.75
C GLY A 48 4.86 -6.68 -11.64
N PHE A 49 5.01 -6.25 -10.39
CA PHE A 49 4.83 -7.12 -9.23
C PHE A 49 3.41 -7.72 -9.14
N TRP A 50 2.39 -6.93 -9.50
CA TRP A 50 1.01 -7.38 -9.53
C TRP A 50 0.76 -8.47 -10.58
N LEU A 51 1.30 -8.31 -11.79
CA LEU A 51 1.22 -9.31 -12.86
C LEU A 51 1.94 -10.61 -12.46
N LEU A 52 3.06 -10.49 -11.74
CA LEU A 52 3.92 -11.62 -11.37
C LEU A 52 3.45 -12.35 -10.09
N SER A 53 2.80 -11.66 -9.16
CA SER A 53 2.29 -12.30 -7.91
C SER A 53 1.04 -13.15 -8.12
N GLY A 54 0.33 -13.00 -9.25
CA GLY A 54 -0.83 -13.81 -9.62
C GLY A 54 -0.50 -15.03 -10.50
N SER A 55 0.73 -15.16 -11.00
CA SER A 55 1.10 -16.17 -12.00
C SER A 55 1.58 -17.51 -11.43
N GLY A 56 1.55 -17.68 -10.10
CA GLY A 56 2.07 -18.89 -9.44
C GLY A 56 3.59 -18.93 -9.31
N LEU A 57 4.27 -17.79 -9.49
CA LEU A 57 5.70 -17.68 -9.17
C LEU A 57 5.95 -17.97 -7.69
N GLU A 58 7.01 -18.72 -7.41
CA GLU A 58 7.43 -19.12 -6.08
C GLU A 58 7.55 -17.90 -5.14
N PRO A 59 7.12 -18.00 -3.86
CA PRO A 59 7.29 -16.93 -2.86
C PRO A 59 8.71 -16.39 -2.76
N ALA A 60 9.72 -17.22 -3.10
CA ALA A 60 11.11 -16.83 -3.17
C ALA A 60 11.39 -15.77 -4.25
N VAL A 61 10.75 -15.85 -5.43
CA VAL A 61 10.91 -14.86 -6.52
C VAL A 61 10.31 -13.53 -6.12
N VAL A 62 9.15 -13.57 -5.45
CA VAL A 62 8.48 -12.38 -4.91
C VAL A 62 9.33 -11.72 -3.82
N ALA A 63 9.88 -12.51 -2.89
CA ALA A 63 10.81 -12.00 -1.89
C ALA A 63 12.07 -11.40 -2.53
N LEU A 64 12.60 -12.03 -3.58
CA LEU A 64 13.77 -11.52 -4.31
C LEU A 64 13.47 -10.19 -5.01
N LEU A 65 12.28 -10.02 -5.59
CA LEU A 65 11.84 -8.77 -6.22
C LEU A 65 11.64 -7.65 -5.20
N VAL A 66 11.08 -7.97 -4.02
CA VAL A 66 10.96 -7.01 -2.91
C VAL A 66 12.34 -6.64 -2.37
N VAL A 67 13.24 -7.60 -2.18
CA VAL A 67 14.62 -7.36 -1.75
C VAL A 67 15.40 -6.56 -2.80
N ALA A 68 15.25 -6.85 -4.09
CA ALA A 68 15.87 -6.08 -5.17
C ALA A 68 15.34 -4.66 -5.24
N ALA A 69 14.03 -4.46 -5.03
CA ALA A 69 13.43 -3.13 -4.91
C ALA A 69 13.98 -2.38 -3.69
N LEU A 70 14.04 -3.04 -2.52
CA LEU A 70 14.63 -2.48 -1.29
C LEU A 70 16.13 -2.20 -1.42
N ALA A 71 16.86 -3.03 -2.16
CA ALA A 71 18.28 -2.86 -2.45
C ALA A 71 18.50 -1.70 -3.44
N GLY A 72 17.67 -1.57 -4.47
CA GLY A 72 17.66 -0.40 -5.35
C GLY A 72 17.35 0.89 -4.56
N VAL A 73 16.40 0.81 -3.64
CA VAL A 73 16.05 1.87 -2.68
C VAL A 73 17.24 2.29 -1.82
N PHE A 74 17.98 1.34 -1.25
CA PHE A 74 19.18 1.63 -0.46
C PHE A 74 20.33 2.13 -1.32
N PHE A 75 20.56 1.52 -2.48
CA PHE A 75 21.68 1.83 -3.36
C PHE A 75 21.52 3.21 -4.00
N PHE A 76 20.32 3.56 -4.45
CA PHE A 76 20.03 4.89 -4.98
C PHE A 76 19.84 5.93 -3.87
N GLY A 77 19.32 5.56 -2.70
CA GLY A 77 19.26 6.42 -1.51
C GLY A 77 20.64 6.76 -0.93
N ALA A 78 21.63 5.86 -1.09
CA ALA A 78 23.02 6.06 -0.68
C ALA A 78 23.82 6.98 -1.61
N VAL A 79 23.29 7.34 -2.79
CA VAL A 79 23.89 8.38 -3.64
C VAL A 79 23.71 9.73 -2.95
N ARG A 80 24.79 10.20 -2.31
CA ARG A 80 24.91 11.43 -1.51
C ARG A 80 24.06 12.60 -2.04
N GLY A 81 23.24 13.19 -1.16
CA GLY A 81 22.53 14.47 -1.39
C GLY A 81 21.01 14.40 -1.57
N GLN A 82 20.35 13.31 -1.19
CA GLN A 82 18.91 13.13 -1.46
C GLN A 82 17.99 13.88 -0.49
N SER A 83 16.98 14.55 -1.05
CA SER A 83 15.90 15.20 -0.31
C SER A 83 14.99 14.17 0.39
N LYS A 84 14.42 14.55 1.54
CA LYS A 84 13.47 13.74 2.32
C LYS A 84 12.33 13.16 1.44
N LEU A 85 11.96 13.87 0.38
CA LEU A 85 11.02 13.42 -0.64
C LEU A 85 11.36 12.04 -1.21
N ARG A 86 12.61 11.79 -1.61
CA ARG A 86 13.00 10.53 -2.26
C ARG A 86 12.85 9.35 -1.30
N LEU A 87 13.19 9.54 -0.03
CA LEU A 87 12.97 8.55 1.03
C LEU A 87 11.48 8.23 1.19
N PHE A 88 10.61 9.24 1.25
CA PHE A 88 9.17 8.99 1.44
C PHE A 88 8.52 8.34 0.22
N LEU A 89 8.87 8.76 -1.00
CA LEU A 89 8.39 8.11 -2.23
C LEU A 89 8.83 6.65 -2.31
N THR A 90 10.05 6.38 -1.89
CA THR A 90 10.62 5.03 -1.78
C THR A 90 9.84 4.16 -0.80
N LEU A 91 9.58 4.66 0.41
CA LEU A 91 8.77 3.94 1.40
C LEU A 91 7.36 3.66 0.87
N LEU A 92 6.76 4.60 0.16
CA LEU A 92 5.45 4.41 -0.48
C LEU A 92 5.47 3.31 -1.54
N ALA A 93 6.51 3.24 -2.36
CA ALA A 93 6.66 2.17 -3.34
C ALA A 93 6.74 0.80 -2.67
N VAL A 94 7.54 0.68 -1.60
CA VAL A 94 7.65 -0.55 -0.81
C VAL A 94 6.30 -0.92 -0.21
N PHE A 95 5.57 0.02 0.40
CA PHE A 95 4.26 -0.27 0.96
C PHE A 95 3.25 -0.70 -0.10
N ALA A 96 3.23 -0.05 -1.27
CA ALA A 96 2.36 -0.45 -2.38
C ALA A 96 2.66 -1.89 -2.86
N MET A 97 3.93 -2.27 -2.93
CA MET A 97 4.34 -3.64 -3.26
C MET A 97 3.89 -4.64 -2.18
N LEU A 98 4.05 -4.29 -0.89
CA LEU A 98 3.59 -5.13 0.21
C LEU A 98 2.07 -5.33 0.18
N VAL A 99 1.28 -4.28 -0.09
CA VAL A 99 -0.17 -4.41 -0.30
C VAL A 99 -0.44 -5.34 -1.48
N GLY A 100 0.24 -5.16 -2.62
CA GLY A 100 0.11 -6.07 -3.76
C GLY A 100 0.37 -7.54 -3.38
N TYR A 101 1.36 -7.80 -2.54
CA TYR A 101 1.70 -9.15 -2.10
C TYR A 101 0.65 -9.71 -1.14
N PHE A 102 0.38 -8.98 -0.06
CA PHE A 102 -0.49 -9.44 1.01
C PHE A 102 -1.98 -9.33 0.67
N SER A 103 -2.37 -8.66 -0.40
CA SER A 103 -3.74 -8.71 -0.96
C SER A 103 -3.99 -9.97 -1.80
N SER A 104 -2.95 -10.71 -2.15
CA SER A 104 -3.08 -11.97 -2.90
C SER A 104 -3.66 -13.11 -2.04
N GLY A 105 -3.84 -14.28 -2.65
CA GLY A 105 -4.20 -15.50 -1.92
C GLY A 105 -3.24 -15.89 -0.79
N TYR A 106 -1.98 -15.39 -0.82
CA TYR A 106 -0.96 -15.68 0.20
C TYR A 106 -1.16 -14.92 1.51
N GLY A 107 -1.78 -13.74 1.50
CA GLY A 107 -1.98 -12.91 2.70
C GLY A 107 -3.27 -13.18 3.47
N GLY A 108 -3.96 -14.29 3.19
CA GLY A 108 -5.20 -14.65 3.86
C GLY A 108 -5.03 -15.00 5.34
N ALA A 109 -6.14 -15.11 6.07
CA ALA A 109 -6.13 -15.49 7.49
C ALA A 109 -5.65 -16.93 7.76
N GLY A 110 -5.70 -17.80 6.74
CA GLY A 110 -5.47 -19.25 6.86
C GLY A 110 -4.15 -19.64 7.52
N PRO A 111 -2.98 -19.15 7.07
CA PRO A 111 -1.69 -19.47 7.68
C PRO A 111 -1.62 -19.10 9.17
N MET A 112 -2.09 -17.91 9.55
CA MET A 112 -2.09 -17.45 10.95
C MET A 112 -3.04 -18.28 11.83
N LEU A 113 -4.23 -18.59 11.30
CA LEU A 113 -5.19 -19.45 11.97
C LEU A 113 -4.61 -20.85 12.21
N ARG A 114 -4.00 -21.47 11.19
CA ARG A 114 -3.35 -22.78 11.33
C ARG A 114 -2.19 -22.76 12.31
N TRP A 115 -1.40 -21.68 12.31
CA TRP A 115 -0.32 -21.51 13.27
C TRP A 115 -0.85 -21.47 14.70
N LEU A 116 -1.91 -20.69 14.98
CA LEU A 116 -2.53 -20.64 16.31
C LEU A 116 -3.14 -21.99 16.72
N LEU A 117 -3.86 -22.67 15.81
CA LEU A 117 -4.40 -24.01 16.09
C LEU A 117 -3.29 -25.01 16.45
N ALA A 118 -2.15 -24.95 15.76
CA ALA A 118 -0.98 -25.79 16.06
C ALA A 118 -0.34 -25.48 17.43
N HIS A 119 -0.61 -24.31 18.01
CA HIS A 119 -0.14 -23.91 19.35
C HIS A 119 -1.22 -24.10 20.43
N GLY A 120 -2.24 -24.93 20.16
CA GLY A 120 -3.21 -25.36 21.16
C GLY A 120 -4.40 -24.42 21.40
N TYR A 121 -4.53 -23.34 20.61
CA TYR A 121 -5.71 -22.49 20.66
C TYR A 121 -6.93 -23.20 20.05
N THR A 122 -8.11 -22.99 20.62
CA THR A 122 -9.36 -23.46 20.01
C THR A 122 -9.68 -22.65 18.75
N TYR A 123 -10.52 -23.19 17.86
CA TYR A 123 -10.91 -22.49 16.64
C TYR A 123 -11.51 -21.09 16.87
N PRO A 124 -12.45 -20.88 17.82
CA PRO A 124 -12.98 -19.55 18.11
C PRO A 124 -11.92 -18.56 18.58
N GLU A 125 -11.00 -18.98 19.46
CA GLU A 125 -9.90 -18.14 19.96
C GLU A 125 -8.93 -17.78 18.84
N ALA A 126 -8.47 -18.78 18.09
CA ALA A 126 -7.54 -18.60 16.99
C ALA A 126 -8.12 -17.66 15.91
N ARG A 127 -9.42 -17.78 15.62
CA ARG A 127 -10.13 -16.88 14.70
C ARG A 127 -10.20 -15.45 15.26
N GLY A 128 -10.55 -15.29 16.54
CA GLY A 128 -10.61 -13.99 17.21
C GLY A 128 -9.27 -13.26 17.18
N ILE A 129 -8.20 -13.94 17.59
CA ILE A 129 -6.82 -13.41 17.59
C ILE A 129 -6.39 -13.04 16.17
N THR A 130 -6.60 -13.93 15.21
CA THR A 130 -6.24 -13.68 13.80
C THR A 130 -6.93 -12.43 13.26
N MET A 131 -8.23 -12.25 13.56
CA MET A 131 -8.97 -11.06 13.13
C MET A 131 -8.46 -9.79 13.83
N ALA A 132 -8.15 -9.85 15.12
CA ALA A 132 -7.61 -8.70 15.86
C ALA A 132 -6.24 -8.26 15.32
N ILE A 133 -5.34 -9.22 15.09
CA ILE A 133 -4.00 -8.96 14.52
C ILE A 133 -4.15 -8.35 13.13
N ARG A 134 -4.97 -8.95 12.25
CA ARG A 134 -5.17 -8.44 10.89
C ARG A 134 -5.72 -7.02 10.88
N LYS A 135 -6.78 -6.75 11.65
CA LYS A 135 -7.36 -5.39 11.75
C LYS A 135 -6.37 -4.36 12.26
N THR A 136 -5.51 -4.76 13.20
CA THR A 136 -4.45 -3.89 13.73
C THR A 136 -3.38 -3.61 12.68
N ILE A 137 -2.95 -4.64 11.92
CA ILE A 137 -2.00 -4.48 10.81
C ILE A 137 -2.59 -3.54 9.77
N HIS A 138 -3.82 -3.77 9.32
CA HIS A 138 -4.53 -2.92 8.37
C HIS A 138 -4.58 -1.46 8.84
N PHE A 139 -5.13 -1.22 10.03
CA PHE A 139 -5.21 0.12 10.61
C PHE A 139 -3.84 0.83 10.67
N THR A 140 -2.80 0.16 11.21
CA THR A 140 -1.47 0.77 11.37
C THR A 140 -0.74 0.94 10.03
N PHE A 141 -0.92 0.01 9.10
CA PHE A 141 -0.28 0.03 7.79
C PHE A 141 -0.82 1.18 6.94
N TYR A 142 -2.13 1.31 6.80
CA TYR A 142 -2.74 2.42 6.05
C TYR A 142 -2.54 3.77 6.74
N GLY A 143 -2.48 3.79 8.08
CA GLY A 143 -2.00 4.93 8.85
C GLY A 143 -0.59 5.37 8.46
N THR A 144 0.32 4.41 8.34
CA THR A 144 1.72 4.66 7.95
C THR A 144 1.84 5.13 6.50
N VAL A 145 1.08 4.53 5.57
CA VAL A 145 1.01 4.97 4.16
C VAL A 145 0.51 6.42 4.05
N ALA A 146 -0.56 6.77 4.77
CA ALA A 146 -1.07 8.13 4.78
C ALA A 146 -0.04 9.10 5.36
N TRP A 147 0.61 8.72 6.46
CA TRP A 147 1.66 9.53 7.09
C TRP A 147 2.87 9.74 6.16
N THR A 148 3.42 8.70 5.54
CA THR A 148 4.54 8.84 4.61
C THR A 148 4.15 9.67 3.38
N THR A 149 2.93 9.52 2.87
CA THR A 149 2.39 10.37 1.80
C THR A 149 2.29 11.84 2.23
N LEU A 150 1.82 12.10 3.45
CA LEU A 150 1.76 13.46 4.01
C LEU A 150 3.15 14.08 4.07
N GLN A 151 4.15 13.32 4.53
CA GLN A 151 5.53 13.79 4.60
C GLN A 151 6.10 14.06 3.20
N ALA A 152 5.89 13.17 2.22
CA ALA A 152 6.28 13.39 0.83
C ALA A 152 5.63 14.66 0.26
N ALA A 153 4.32 14.82 0.44
CA ALA A 153 3.58 15.95 -0.10
C ALA A 153 4.05 17.28 0.49
N ARG A 154 4.37 17.33 1.79
CA ARG A 154 4.91 18.52 2.45
C ARG A 154 6.26 18.99 1.90
N GLU A 155 7.05 18.09 1.33
CA GLU A 155 8.32 18.46 0.68
C GLU A 155 8.11 19.14 -0.69
N VAL A 156 6.87 19.13 -1.21
CA VAL A 156 6.58 19.62 -2.57
C VAL A 156 5.44 20.63 -2.64
N THR A 157 4.69 20.81 -1.56
CA THR A 157 3.72 21.89 -1.47
C THR A 157 3.75 22.58 -0.11
N ASP A 158 3.73 23.91 -0.15
CA ASP A 158 3.62 24.75 1.05
C ASP A 158 2.18 24.80 1.59
N ARG A 159 1.19 24.31 0.83
CA ARG A 159 -0.23 24.36 1.19
C ARG A 159 -0.59 23.15 2.07
N PRO A 160 -0.81 23.31 3.39
CA PRO A 160 -0.97 22.17 4.27
C PRO A 160 -2.20 21.29 3.95
N TRP A 161 -3.30 21.93 3.52
CA TRP A 161 -4.52 21.22 3.16
C TRP A 161 -4.34 20.33 1.92
N VAL A 162 -3.48 20.72 0.97
CA VAL A 162 -3.17 19.91 -0.21
C VAL A 162 -2.44 18.65 0.23
N ALA A 163 -1.43 18.77 1.10
CA ALA A 163 -0.68 17.63 1.61
C ALA A 163 -1.56 16.63 2.39
N VAL A 164 -2.47 17.15 3.24
CA VAL A 164 -3.46 16.33 3.96
C VAL A 164 -4.42 15.62 3.00
N ARG A 165 -4.98 16.35 2.03
CA ARG A 165 -5.89 15.78 1.03
C ARG A 165 -5.20 14.68 0.23
N THR A 166 -3.97 14.92 -0.24
CA THR A 166 -3.17 13.93 -0.95
C THR A 166 -2.97 12.67 -0.11
N ALA A 167 -2.57 12.81 1.14
CA ALA A 167 -2.31 11.68 2.04
C ALA A 167 -3.54 10.78 2.21
N LEU A 168 -4.70 11.39 2.45
CA LEU A 168 -5.95 10.66 2.62
C LEU A 168 -6.43 10.02 1.32
N LEU A 169 -6.32 10.73 0.19
CA LEU A 169 -6.68 10.17 -1.12
C LEU A 169 -5.78 9.00 -1.51
N ALA A 170 -4.47 9.07 -1.25
CA ALA A 170 -3.55 7.98 -1.53
C ALA A 170 -3.89 6.73 -0.70
N ALA A 171 -4.16 6.89 0.60
CA ALA A 171 -4.59 5.78 1.45
C ALA A 171 -5.95 5.22 1.02
N ALA A 172 -6.91 6.07 0.67
CA ALA A 172 -8.22 5.64 0.16
C ALA A 172 -8.08 4.82 -1.12
N SER A 173 -7.27 5.30 -2.07
CA SER A 173 -7.02 4.58 -3.32
C SER A 173 -6.34 3.24 -3.08
N LEU A 174 -5.38 3.16 -2.16
CA LEU A 174 -4.68 1.92 -1.86
C LEU A 174 -5.56 0.91 -1.12
N ALA A 175 -6.41 1.36 -0.18
CA ALA A 175 -7.35 0.51 0.53
C ALA A 175 -8.45 -0.03 -0.40
N ALA A 176 -9.00 0.83 -1.26
CA ALA A 176 -9.94 0.40 -2.29
C ALA A 176 -9.30 -0.59 -3.28
N PHE A 177 -8.02 -0.40 -3.62
CA PHE A 177 -7.25 -1.33 -4.43
C PHE A 177 -7.11 -2.71 -3.76
N ASP A 178 -6.75 -2.73 -2.48
CA ASP A 178 -6.57 -3.96 -1.70
C ASP A 178 -7.87 -4.77 -1.66
N GLU A 179 -8.98 -4.14 -1.29
CA GLU A 179 -10.29 -4.81 -1.23
C GLU A 179 -10.76 -5.31 -2.60
N LEU A 180 -10.58 -4.50 -3.65
CA LEU A 180 -10.90 -4.92 -5.01
C LEU A 180 -10.03 -6.12 -5.43
N ARG A 181 -8.74 -6.12 -5.10
CA ARG A 181 -7.85 -7.23 -5.42
C ARG A 181 -8.21 -8.48 -4.64
N GLN A 182 -8.52 -8.36 -3.35
CA GLN A 182 -8.98 -9.46 -2.51
C GLN A 182 -10.26 -10.09 -3.07
N SER A 183 -11.19 -9.29 -3.62
CA SER A 183 -12.41 -9.81 -4.26
C SER A 183 -12.15 -10.76 -5.45
N GLY A 184 -10.95 -10.72 -6.04
CA GLY A 184 -10.53 -11.59 -7.13
C GLY A 184 -10.05 -12.98 -6.72
N TYR A 185 -9.91 -13.28 -5.41
CA TYR A 185 -9.40 -14.56 -4.92
C TYR A 185 -10.49 -15.36 -4.21
N ALA A 186 -10.66 -16.63 -4.57
CA ALA A 186 -11.71 -17.50 -4.02
C ALA A 186 -11.60 -17.74 -2.49
N ASN A 187 -10.41 -17.60 -1.92
CA ASN A 187 -10.17 -17.75 -0.48
C ASN A 187 -10.23 -16.41 0.29
N ARG A 188 -10.74 -15.36 -0.36
CA ARG A 188 -10.86 -14.00 0.17
C ARG A 188 -12.28 -13.50 -0.03
N THR A 189 -12.75 -12.73 0.94
CA THR A 189 -14.00 -11.99 0.85
C THR A 189 -13.65 -10.53 1.03
N GLY A 190 -13.75 -9.75 -0.04
CA GLY A 190 -13.64 -8.30 0.08
C GLY A 190 -14.81 -7.76 0.89
N ASN A 191 -14.55 -6.80 1.78
CA ASN A 191 -15.55 -6.18 2.63
C ASN A 191 -15.35 -4.67 2.66
N THR A 192 -16.37 -3.92 2.25
CA THR A 192 -16.34 -2.46 2.23
C THR A 192 -16.08 -1.85 3.61
N SER A 193 -16.44 -2.54 4.70
CA SER A 193 -16.10 -2.07 6.05
C SER A 193 -14.60 -2.09 6.34
N ASP A 194 -13.83 -2.92 5.64
CA ASP A 194 -12.37 -3.00 5.82
C ASP A 194 -11.70 -1.75 5.20
N VAL A 195 -12.24 -1.22 4.09
CA VAL A 195 -11.81 0.10 3.56
C VAL A 195 -12.02 1.21 4.60
N LEU A 196 -13.16 1.20 5.30
CA LEU A 196 -13.44 2.21 6.33
C LEU A 196 -12.47 2.09 7.52
N LEU A 197 -12.12 0.86 7.91
CA LEU A 197 -11.12 0.61 8.95
C LEU A 197 -9.74 1.13 8.53
N ASP A 198 -9.30 0.84 7.30
CA ASP A 198 -8.03 1.31 6.73
C ASP A 198 -7.97 2.85 6.70
N LEU A 199 -9.07 3.48 6.27
CA LEU A 199 -9.22 4.93 6.25
C LEU A 199 -9.22 5.54 7.65
N SER A 200 -9.77 4.86 8.65
CA SER A 200 -9.71 5.33 10.04
C SER A 200 -8.27 5.43 10.55
N GLY A 201 -7.42 4.46 10.19
CA GLY A 201 -5.98 4.49 10.48
C GLY A 201 -5.29 5.67 9.80
N ALA A 202 -5.59 5.89 8.52
CA ALA A 202 -5.09 7.03 7.75
C ALA A 202 -5.44 8.38 8.42
N VAL A 203 -6.70 8.57 8.81
CA VAL A 203 -7.17 9.79 9.49
C VAL A 203 -6.47 9.99 10.83
N VAL A 204 -6.32 8.95 11.65
CA VAL A 204 -5.66 9.04 12.96
C VAL A 204 -4.20 9.46 12.83
N PHE A 205 -3.45 8.85 11.92
CA PHE A 205 -2.02 9.14 11.75
C PHE A 205 -1.77 10.53 11.15
N VAL A 206 -2.58 10.93 10.16
CA VAL A 206 -2.54 12.28 9.60
C VAL A 206 -2.92 13.33 10.64
N GLY A 207 -4.01 13.09 11.39
CA GLY A 207 -4.48 13.97 12.47
C GLY A 207 -3.43 14.14 13.56
N LEU A 208 -2.80 13.05 14.00
CA LEU A 208 -1.73 13.08 15.00
C LEU A 208 -0.51 13.87 14.51
N SER A 209 -0.13 13.70 13.24
CA SER A 209 0.97 14.47 12.61
C SER A 209 0.67 15.96 12.54
N GLU A 210 -0.55 16.34 12.16
CA GLU A 210 -1.00 17.74 12.14
C GLU A 210 -1.07 18.34 13.54
N TRP A 211 -1.57 17.60 14.53
CA TRP A 211 -1.64 18.04 15.93
C TRP A 211 -0.25 18.31 16.51
N ARG A 212 0.70 17.38 16.33
CA ARG A 212 2.09 17.56 16.78
C ARG A 212 2.75 18.77 16.13
N ARG A 213 2.51 19.00 14.83
CA ARG A 213 3.07 20.16 14.12
C ARG A 213 2.52 21.48 14.64
N ARG A 214 1.24 21.54 15.01
CA ARG A 214 0.61 22.76 15.57
C ARG A 214 1.13 23.10 16.97
N LYS A 215 1.44 22.09 17.80
CA LYS A 215 2.01 22.30 19.15
C LYS A 215 3.47 22.77 19.15
N GLY A 216 4.22 22.46 18.10
CA GLY A 216 5.63 22.84 17.97
C GLY A 216 5.87 24.18 17.26
N ARG A 217 4.81 24.94 16.96
CA ARG A 217 4.86 26.31 16.45
C ARG A 217 4.37 27.24 17.54
#